data_AF-A0A4Y2BP33-F1
#
_entry.id   AF-A0A4Y2BP33-F1
#
_cell.length_a   1.000
_cell.length_b   1.000
_cell.length_c   1.000
_cell.angle_alpha   90.00
_cell.angle_beta   90.00
_cell.angle_gamma   90.00
#
_symmetry.space_group_name_H-M   'P 1'
#
loop_
_entity.id
_entity.type
_entity.pdbx_description
1 polymer ?
#
loop_
_entity_poly.entity_id
_entity_poly.type
_entity_poly.pdbx_seq_one_letter_code
_entity_poly.pdbx_strand_id
1 'polypeptide(L)'
;MIASCFSSNFCIHCVGVYGDVQRVKILFNKKDNALVQMAEPQQAQLALTHLDRIKVFGKPMRVAPSRHQVVQMPKEGQPDAGLTKDYSSSPLHRFKKPGSKNYLNIYAPSATLHLSNIPPSVTEEQIKQAFVDEAGVTVVGFKFFP
;
A
#
# COMPACT_ATOMS: atom_id res chain seq x y z
N MET A 1 12.26 4.07 1.23
CA MET A 1 11.86 4.29 2.64
C MET A 1 11.93 2.98 3.43
N ILE A 2 11.94 3.05 4.76
CA ILE A 2 11.78 1.90 5.66
C ILE A 2 10.37 2.02 6.25
N ALA A 3 9.60 0.94 6.20
CA ALA A 3 8.28 0.87 6.79
C ALA A 3 8.17 -0.36 7.70
N SER A 4 7.53 -0.21 8.85
CA SER A 4 7.04 -1.37 9.59
C SER A 4 6.01 -2.08 8.73
N CYS A 5 6.25 -3.34 8.42
CA CYS A 5 5.44 -4.07 7.48
C CYS A 5 5.22 -5.50 7.94
N PHE A 6 3.96 -5.91 7.92
CA PHE A 6 3.53 -7.23 8.36
C PHE A 6 3.67 -8.28 7.25
N SER A 7 3.68 -7.87 5.98
CA SER A 7 3.96 -8.72 4.82
C SER A 7 4.21 -7.89 3.56
N SER A 8 4.84 -8.47 2.53
CA SER A 8 5.09 -7.78 1.25
C SER A 8 3.79 -7.35 0.57
N ASN A 9 2.74 -8.18 0.66
CA ASN A 9 1.42 -7.86 0.10
C ASN A 9 0.73 -6.71 0.87
N PHE A 10 0.89 -6.64 2.18
CA PHE A 10 0.35 -5.52 2.97
C PHE A 10 1.04 -4.20 2.58
N CYS A 11 2.37 -4.22 2.44
CA CYS A 11 3.15 -3.07 2.03
C CYS A 11 2.67 -2.47 0.69
N ILE A 12 2.44 -3.30 -0.34
CA ILE A 12 2.03 -2.78 -1.65
C ILE A 12 0.64 -2.15 -1.62
N HIS A 13 -0.29 -2.68 -0.83
CA HIS A 13 -1.65 -2.14 -0.78
C HIS A 13 -1.68 -0.82 -0.01
N CYS A 14 -1.01 -0.74 1.14
CA CYS A 14 -1.03 0.48 1.95
C CYS A 14 -0.14 1.59 1.37
N VAL A 15 1.07 1.25 0.91
CA VAL A 15 2.00 2.24 0.35
C VAL A 15 1.64 2.57 -1.10
N GLY A 16 1.09 1.61 -1.85
CA GLY A 16 0.68 1.78 -3.24
C GLY A 16 -0.38 2.85 -3.49
N VAL A 17 -1.12 3.23 -2.43
CA VAL A 17 -2.08 4.35 -2.49
C VAL A 17 -1.37 5.69 -2.68
N TYR A 18 -0.13 5.82 -2.18
CA TYR A 18 0.65 7.05 -2.18
C TYR A 18 1.70 7.11 -3.30
N GLY A 19 1.88 6.01 -4.04
CA GLY A 19 2.80 5.96 -5.16
C GLY A 19 3.02 4.57 -5.71
N ASP A 20 3.76 4.47 -6.81
CA ASP A 20 4.07 3.20 -7.44
C ASP A 20 5.25 2.54 -6.73
N VAL A 21 4.99 1.39 -6.12
CA VAL A 21 6.02 0.59 -5.44
C VAL A 21 6.82 -0.18 -6.48
N GLN A 22 8.14 0.05 -6.50
CA GLN A 22 9.07 -0.64 -7.39
C GLN A 22 9.55 -1.96 -6.78
N ARG A 23 9.96 -1.93 -5.50
CA ARG A 23 10.54 -3.11 -4.84
C ARG A 23 10.21 -3.10 -3.36
N VAL A 24 10.01 -4.28 -2.80
CA VAL A 24 9.83 -4.48 -1.36
C VAL A 24 10.80 -5.55 -0.89
N LYS A 25 11.53 -5.28 0.20
CA LYS A 25 12.41 -6.24 0.85
C LYS A 25 12.12 -6.30 2.34
N ILE A 26 11.60 -7.42 2.81
CA ILE A 26 11.42 -7.69 4.23
C ILE A 26 12.77 -8.04 4.84
N LEU A 27 13.10 -7.46 5.99
CA LEU A 27 14.38 -7.70 6.65
C LEU A 27 14.37 -9.07 7.34
N PHE A 28 15.35 -9.92 7.03
CA PHE A 28 15.45 -11.27 7.61
C PHE A 28 15.51 -11.27 9.14
N ASN A 29 16.34 -10.40 9.71
CA ASN A 29 16.54 -10.27 11.17
C ASN A 29 15.36 -9.55 11.87
N LYS A 30 14.53 -8.82 11.13
CA LYS A 30 13.42 -8.00 11.64
C LYS A 30 12.24 -8.12 10.70
N LYS A 31 11.52 -9.24 10.78
CA LYS A 31 10.45 -9.60 9.82
C LYS A 31 9.24 -8.65 9.85
N ASP A 32 9.18 -7.78 10.85
CA ASP A 32 8.24 -6.67 11.02
C ASP A 32 8.69 -5.38 10.31
N ASN A 33 9.86 -5.36 9.66
CA ASN A 33 10.42 -4.22 8.96
C ASN A 33 10.65 -4.56 7.49
N ALA A 34 10.31 -3.62 6.61
CA ALA A 34 10.56 -3.72 5.19
C ALA A 34 11.22 -2.45 4.63
N LEU A 35 12.10 -2.64 3.66
CA LEU A 35 12.54 -1.58 2.75
C LEU A 35 11.56 -1.52 1.59
N VAL A 36 11.03 -0.34 1.33
CA VAL A 36 10.12 -0.08 0.22
C VAL A 36 10.76 0.96 -0.68
N GLN A 37 10.96 0.61 -1.94
CA GLN A 37 11.41 1.53 -2.98
C GLN A 37 10.21 2.03 -3.76
N MET A 38 10.00 3.35 -3.75
CA MET A 38 8.98 4.02 -4.56
C MET A 38 9.58 4.38 -5.93
N ALA A 39 8.71 4.60 -6.92
CA ALA A 39 9.11 5.07 -8.24
C ALA A 39 9.72 6.48 -8.18
N GLU A 40 9.13 7.35 -7.35
CA GLU A 40 9.55 8.75 -7.22
C GLU A 40 9.81 9.15 -5.76
N PRO A 41 10.76 10.08 -5.49
CA PRO A 41 11.00 10.60 -4.15
C PRO A 41 9.79 11.29 -3.53
N GLN A 42 9.01 12.03 -4.33
CA GLN A 42 7.81 12.74 -3.85
C GLN A 42 6.76 11.76 -3.32
N GLN A 43 6.57 10.62 -3.99
CA GLN A 43 5.67 9.56 -3.55
C GLN A 43 6.10 8.95 -2.21
N ALA A 44 7.42 8.75 -2.02
CA ALA A 44 7.94 8.30 -0.73
C ALA A 44 7.68 9.33 0.38
N GLN A 45 7.78 10.61 0.09
CA GLN A 45 7.50 11.67 1.05
C GLN A 45 6.01 11.74 1.43
N LEU A 46 5.10 11.53 0.47
CA LEU A 46 3.67 11.44 0.72
C LEU A 46 3.33 10.24 1.62
N ALA A 47 3.90 9.07 1.30
CA ALA A 47 3.74 7.89 2.13
C ALA A 47 4.27 8.13 3.56
N LEU A 48 5.44 8.75 3.72
CA LEU A 48 5.98 9.12 5.03
C LEU A 48 5.04 10.02 5.82
N THR A 49 4.54 11.08 5.17
CA THR A 49 3.68 12.09 5.80
C THR A 49 2.35 11.49 6.27
N HIS A 50 1.77 10.59 5.49
CA HIS A 50 0.44 10.07 5.76
C HIS A 50 0.42 8.76 6.53
N LEU A 51 1.47 7.95 6.48
CA LEU A 51 1.46 6.60 7.07
C LEU A 51 2.24 6.51 8.39
N ASP A 52 3.16 7.43 8.70
CA ASP A 52 3.89 7.36 9.97
C ASP A 52 2.92 7.47 11.17
N ARG A 53 3.08 6.55 12.12
CA ARG A 53 2.30 6.42 13.37
C ARG A 53 0.83 6.06 13.22
N ILE A 54 0.36 5.74 12.02
CA ILE A 54 -0.99 5.19 11.84
C ILE A 54 -1.07 3.81 12.47
N LYS A 55 -2.17 3.56 13.19
CA LYS A 55 -2.44 2.25 13.79
C LYS A 55 -2.95 1.29 12.72
N VAL A 56 -2.23 0.20 12.54
CA VAL A 56 -2.59 -0.92 11.69
C VAL A 56 -2.66 -2.16 12.57
N PHE A 57 -3.79 -2.88 12.56
CA PHE A 57 -4.01 -4.06 13.42
C PHE A 57 -3.66 -3.82 14.89
N GLY A 58 -4.03 -2.63 15.40
CA GLY A 58 -3.76 -2.21 16.78
C GLY A 58 -2.33 -1.74 17.06
N LYS A 59 -1.39 -1.86 16.12
CA LYS A 59 0.02 -1.46 16.29
C LYS A 59 0.34 -0.20 15.49
N PRO A 60 1.04 0.79 16.06
CA PRO A 60 1.48 1.95 15.30
C PRO A 60 2.54 1.53 14.28
N MET A 61 2.27 1.78 13.00
CA MET A 61 3.24 1.61 11.93
C MET A 61 4.26 2.74 11.99
N ARG A 62 5.55 2.41 11.84
CA ARG A 62 6.61 3.42 11.69
C ARG A 62 7.04 3.50 10.24
N VAL A 63 7.11 4.71 9.71
CA VAL A 63 7.63 4.94 8.35
C VAL A 63 8.72 5.99 8.44
N ALA A 64 9.91 5.67 7.93
CA ALA A 64 11.09 6.53 7.99
C ALA A 64 11.85 6.54 6.66
N PRO A 65 12.58 7.63 6.36
CA PRO A 65 13.49 7.63 5.21
C PRO A 65 14.55 6.53 5.37
N SER A 66 14.93 5.91 4.25
CA SER A 66 15.99 4.90 4.22
C SER A 66 17.30 5.56 3.83
N ARG A 67 18.42 5.07 4.38
CA ARG A 67 19.77 5.42 3.90
C ARG A 67 20.12 4.74 2.57
N HIS A 68 19.40 3.68 2.22
CA HIS A 68 19.58 2.97 0.95
C HIS A 68 18.72 3.63 -0.12
N GLN A 69 19.36 4.07 -1.21
CA GLN A 69 18.67 4.65 -2.36
C GLN A 69 17.90 3.60 -3.16
N VAL A 70 18.44 2.38 -3.26
CA VAL A 70 17.86 1.28 -4.05
C VAL A 70 17.74 0.03 -3.19
N VAL A 71 16.62 -0.69 -3.35
CA VAL A 71 16.45 -2.03 -2.77
C VAL A 71 17.17 -3.04 -3.66
N GLN A 72 18.19 -3.68 -3.11
CA GLN A 72 18.98 -4.70 -3.81
C GLN A 72 18.19 -6.01 -3.91
N MET A 73 18.10 -6.53 -5.14
CA MET A 73 17.57 -7.87 -5.41
C MET A 73 18.58 -8.94 -4.98
N PRO A 74 18.11 -10.10 -4.52
CA PRO A 74 18.99 -11.24 -4.29
C PRO A 74 19.73 -11.62 -5.57
N LYS A 75 20.99 -12.05 -5.42
CA LYS A 75 21.76 -12.56 -6.54
C LYS A 75 21.18 -13.89 -7.00
N GLU A 76 21.35 -14.18 -8.28
CA GLU A 76 20.95 -15.47 -8.86
C GLU A 76 21.60 -16.62 -8.06
N GLY A 77 20.79 -17.59 -7.62
CA GLY A 77 21.24 -18.70 -6.77
C GLY A 77 21.30 -18.42 -5.25
N GLN A 78 21.03 -17.19 -4.78
CA GLN A 78 20.88 -16.93 -3.34
C GLN A 78 19.44 -17.15 -2.88
N PRO A 79 19.19 -17.99 -1.86
CA PRO A 79 17.87 -18.14 -1.27
C PRO A 79 17.51 -16.88 -0.46
N ASP A 80 16.55 -16.10 -0.98
CA ASP A 80 15.95 -14.96 -0.29
C ASP A 80 14.68 -15.35 0.50
N ALA A 81 14.27 -16.61 0.44
CA ALA A 81 13.03 -17.12 1.04
C ALA A 81 11.77 -16.33 0.59
N GLY A 82 11.84 -15.60 -0.54
CA GLY A 82 10.75 -14.78 -1.06
C GLY A 82 10.50 -13.47 -0.29
N LEU A 83 11.50 -13.00 0.47
CA LEU A 83 11.42 -11.76 1.26
C LEU A 83 11.59 -10.50 0.41
N THR A 84 12.16 -10.62 -0.79
CA THR A 84 12.39 -9.54 -1.75
C THR A 84 11.53 -9.77 -3.00
N LYS A 85 10.74 -8.77 -3.36
CA LYS A 85 9.87 -8.80 -4.54
C LYS A 85 10.05 -7.55 -5.40
N ASP A 86 10.07 -7.77 -6.71
CA ASP A 86 10.05 -6.71 -7.72
C ASP A 86 8.61 -6.50 -8.20
N TYR A 87 8.19 -5.24 -8.18
CA TYR A 87 6.87 -4.75 -8.56
C TYR A 87 6.94 -3.70 -9.66
N SER A 88 8.11 -3.44 -10.26
CA SER A 88 8.31 -2.44 -11.31
C SER A 88 7.33 -2.60 -12.50
N SER A 89 6.97 -3.83 -12.83
CA SER A 89 6.01 -4.18 -13.89
C SER A 89 4.57 -4.39 -13.40
N SER A 90 4.26 -4.10 -12.14
CA SER A 90 2.94 -4.38 -11.57
C SER A 90 1.81 -3.72 -12.37
N PRO A 91 0.75 -4.46 -12.74
CA PRO A 91 -0.42 -3.89 -13.40
C PRO A 91 -1.27 -3.03 -12.44
N LEU A 92 -1.03 -3.13 -11.13
CA LEU A 92 -1.78 -2.42 -10.08
C LEU A 92 -1.24 -1.02 -9.79
N HIS A 93 -0.20 -0.58 -10.51
CA HIS A 93 0.34 0.78 -10.37
C HIS A 93 -0.67 1.84 -10.80
N ARG A 94 -0.87 2.84 -9.94
CA ARG A 94 -1.90 3.88 -10.09
C ARG A 94 -1.35 5.14 -10.76
N PHE A 95 -0.03 5.30 -10.80
CA PHE A 95 0.62 6.56 -11.19
C PHE A 95 1.43 6.46 -12.51
N LYS A 96 1.48 5.27 -13.16
CA LYS A 96 2.16 5.04 -14.45
C LYS A 96 1.84 6.02 -15.57
N LYS A 97 0.61 6.56 -15.61
CA LYS A 97 0.17 7.48 -16.67
C LYS A 97 0.42 8.93 -16.21
N PRO A 98 1.32 9.69 -16.87
CA PRO A 98 1.47 11.12 -16.61
C PRO A 98 0.13 11.85 -16.75
N GLY A 99 -0.16 12.78 -15.85
CA GLY A 99 -1.44 13.51 -15.85
C GLY A 99 -2.65 12.68 -15.38
N SER A 100 -2.44 11.46 -14.85
CA SER A 100 -3.51 10.69 -14.24
C SER A 100 -4.20 11.49 -13.13
N LYS A 101 -5.54 11.47 -13.12
CA LYS A 101 -6.34 12.05 -12.03
C LYS A 101 -5.99 11.47 -10.66
N ASN A 102 -5.31 10.32 -10.61
CA ASN A 102 -4.84 9.72 -9.34
C ASN A 102 -3.87 10.63 -8.58
N TYR A 103 -3.03 11.42 -9.27
CA TYR A 103 -2.13 12.39 -8.61
C TYR A 103 -2.90 13.49 -7.86
N LEU A 104 -4.13 13.80 -8.29
CA LEU A 104 -5.01 14.77 -7.63
C LEU A 104 -5.85 14.14 -6.51
N ASN A 105 -5.87 12.82 -6.39
CA ASN A 105 -6.73 12.06 -5.48
C ASN A 105 -5.92 11.30 -4.41
N ILE A 106 -4.87 11.92 -3.88
CA ILE A 106 -4.09 11.41 -2.77
C ILE A 106 -4.54 12.15 -1.50
N TYR A 107 -5.07 11.40 -0.53
CA TYR A 107 -5.62 11.93 0.71
C TYR A 107 -5.03 11.22 1.93
N ALA A 108 -5.09 11.88 3.09
CA ALA A 108 -4.80 11.24 4.35
C ALA A 108 -5.81 10.10 4.63
N PRO A 109 -5.44 9.03 5.36
CA PRO A 109 -6.36 7.98 5.74
C PRO A 109 -7.58 8.52 6.49
N SER A 110 -8.76 8.06 6.08
CA SER A 110 -10.05 8.51 6.58
C SER A 110 -10.96 7.31 6.83
N ALA A 111 -11.93 7.48 7.73
CA ALA A 111 -13.01 6.52 7.94
C ALA A 111 -13.98 6.45 6.75
N THR A 112 -13.97 7.46 5.87
CA THR A 112 -14.77 7.49 4.64
C THR A 112 -13.92 7.02 3.46
N LEU A 113 -14.35 5.95 2.79
CA LEU A 113 -13.67 5.37 1.64
C LEU A 113 -14.42 5.68 0.34
N HIS A 114 -13.68 6.07 -0.70
CA HIS A 114 -14.21 6.17 -2.05
C HIS A 114 -13.88 4.89 -2.81
N LEU A 115 -14.91 4.14 -3.19
CA LEU A 115 -14.78 2.90 -3.96
C LEU A 115 -15.08 3.19 -5.44
N SER A 116 -14.35 2.52 -6.33
CA SER A 116 -14.48 2.68 -7.77
C SER A 116 -14.32 1.32 -8.46
N ASN A 117 -14.68 1.24 -9.74
CA ASN A 117 -14.59 0.01 -10.52
C ASN A 117 -15.47 -1.13 -9.95
N ILE A 118 -16.63 -0.77 -9.40
CA ILE A 118 -17.62 -1.72 -8.90
C ILE A 118 -18.47 -2.18 -10.09
N PRO A 119 -18.59 -3.49 -10.35
CA PRO A 119 -19.47 -4.01 -11.39
C PRO A 119 -20.94 -3.65 -11.10
N PRO A 120 -21.77 -3.37 -12.12
CA PRO A 120 -23.17 -2.98 -11.93
C PRO A 120 -24.04 -4.08 -11.30
N SER A 121 -23.57 -5.33 -11.29
CA SER A 121 -24.24 -6.45 -10.65
C SER A 121 -24.04 -6.50 -9.14
N VAL A 122 -23.12 -5.69 -8.58
CA VAL A 122 -22.79 -5.70 -7.16
C VAL A 122 -23.71 -4.75 -6.40
N THR A 123 -24.42 -5.26 -5.40
CA THR A 123 -25.35 -4.46 -4.59
C THR A 123 -24.66 -3.81 -3.39
N GLU A 124 -25.32 -2.80 -2.81
CA GLU A 124 -24.86 -2.16 -1.57
C GLU A 124 -24.69 -3.18 -0.44
N GLU A 125 -25.63 -4.12 -0.29
CA GLU A 125 -25.61 -5.16 0.73
C GLU A 125 -24.38 -6.05 0.60
N GLN A 126 -24.03 -6.45 -0.63
CA GLN A 126 -22.84 -7.27 -0.88
C GLN A 126 -21.56 -6.54 -0.49
N ILE A 127 -21.47 -5.23 -0.77
CA ILE A 127 -20.30 -4.43 -0.39
C ILE A 127 -20.23 -4.30 1.14
N LYS A 128 -21.34 -3.94 1.79
CA LYS A 128 -21.40 -3.84 3.25
C LYS A 128 -21.03 -5.16 3.92
N GLN A 129 -21.56 -6.27 3.41
CA GLN A 129 -21.25 -7.60 3.93
C GLN A 129 -19.78 -7.94 3.78
N ALA A 130 -19.14 -7.60 2.65
CA ALA A 130 -17.71 -7.81 2.47
C ALA A 130 -16.85 -7.06 3.51
N PHE A 131 -17.22 -5.83 3.91
CA PHE A 131 -16.51 -5.12 4.99
C PHE A 131 -16.68 -5.78 6.36
N VAL A 132 -17.84 -6.39 6.62
CA VAL A 132 -18.10 -7.15 7.84
C VAL A 132 -17.28 -8.43 7.84
N ASP A 133 -17.30 -9.18 6.73
CA ASP A 133 -16.64 -10.49 6.64
C ASP A 133 -15.11 -10.38 6.69
N GLU A 134 -14.55 -9.39 5.97
CA GLU A 134 -13.09 -9.25 5.83
C GLU A 134 -12.44 -8.41 6.93
N ALA A 135 -13.15 -7.39 7.44
CA ALA A 135 -12.59 -6.43 8.39
C ALA A 135 -13.30 -6.41 9.76
N GLY A 136 -14.44 -7.09 9.90
CA GLY A 136 -15.26 -7.02 11.10
C GLY A 136 -15.86 -5.63 11.35
N VAL A 137 -16.01 -4.81 10.30
CA VAL A 137 -16.47 -3.42 10.41
C VAL A 137 -17.85 -3.26 9.78
N THR A 138 -18.78 -2.68 10.54
CA THR A 138 -20.10 -2.29 10.03
C THR A 138 -20.04 -0.94 9.33
N VAL A 139 -20.44 -0.89 8.06
CA VAL A 139 -20.51 0.35 7.27
C VAL A 139 -21.69 1.21 7.75
N VAL A 140 -21.40 2.39 8.29
CA VAL A 140 -22.40 3.30 8.89
C VAL A 140 -23.11 4.16 7.84
N GLY A 141 -22.44 4.48 6.74
CA GLY A 141 -23.01 5.30 5.65
C GLY A 141 -22.52 4.81 4.30
N PHE A 142 -23.43 4.77 3.33
CA PHE A 142 -23.15 4.33 1.98
C PHE A 142 -23.89 5.21 0.98
N LYS A 143 -23.26 5.53 -0.14
CA LYS A 143 -23.86 6.32 -1.21
C LYS A 143 -23.24 5.93 -2.55
N PHE A 144 -24.07 5.46 -3.48
CA PHE A 144 -23.68 5.40 -4.88
C PHE A 144 -23.67 6.81 -5.49
N PHE A 145 -22.63 7.10 -6.26
CA PHE A 145 -22.59 8.27 -7.12
C PHE A 145 -23.11 7.86 -8.51
N PRO A 146 -23.98 8.68 -9.14
CA PRO A 146 -24.46 8.43 -10.49
C PRO A 146 -23.34 8.55 -11.54
#